data_AF-A0A662UMI1-F1
#
_entry.id   AF-A0A662UMI1-F1
#
_cell.length_a   1.000
_cell.length_b   1.000
_cell.length_c   1.000
_cell.angle_alpha   90.00
_cell.angle_beta   90.00
_cell.angle_gamma   90.00
#
_symmetry.space_group_name_H-M   'P 1'
#
loop_
_entity.id
_entity.type
_entity.pdbx_description
1 polymer ?
#
loop_
_entity_poly.entity_id
_entity_poly.type
_entity_poly.pdbx_seq_one_letter_code
_entity_poly.pdbx_strand_id
1 'polypeptide(L)'
;LLSLPPEVRSVREAELVRRLFKMGLLESEAGTVDEILGLTVEDLLQRRLQTIVYRKGFARSIHEARQLIVHGHIAIAGRRVTAPGYLVSREEESLIDIAPGSPLAERIKEWQAQLAQEEGGEEVPEAQNPPGA
;
A
#
# COMPACT_ATOMS: atom_id res chain seq x y z
N LEU A 1 1.91 -22.44 -17.07
CA LEU A 1 2.34 -23.18 -15.85
C LEU A 1 1.53 -24.46 -15.70
N LEU A 2 0.20 -24.38 -15.78
CA LEU A 2 -0.71 -25.53 -15.68
C LEU A 2 -0.54 -26.63 -16.75
N SER A 3 0.14 -26.35 -17.87
CA SER A 3 0.42 -27.32 -18.93
C SER A 3 1.80 -28.01 -18.82
N LEU A 4 2.65 -27.61 -17.86
CA LEU A 4 4.01 -28.15 -17.73
C LEU A 4 4.03 -29.43 -16.87
N PRO A 5 5.05 -30.29 -17.07
CA PRO A 5 5.32 -31.45 -16.20
C PRO A 5 5.45 -31.04 -14.72
N PRO A 6 5.04 -31.90 -13.77
CA PRO A 6 4.95 -31.55 -12.35
C PRO A 6 6.30 -31.12 -11.74
N GLU A 7 7.40 -31.70 -12.21
CA GLU A 7 8.76 -31.39 -11.74
C GLU A 7 9.14 -29.93 -12.05
N VAL A 8 8.97 -29.49 -13.31
CA VAL A 8 9.27 -28.12 -13.74
C VAL A 8 8.25 -27.12 -13.17
N ARG A 9 7.02 -27.57 -12.96
CA ARG A 9 5.94 -26.78 -12.41
C ARG A 9 6.26 -26.30 -11.00
N SER A 10 6.64 -27.21 -10.10
CA SER A 10 6.90 -26.90 -8.69
C SER A 10 7.91 -25.78 -8.49
N VAL A 11 9.01 -25.80 -9.26
CA VAL A 11 10.08 -24.79 -9.19
C VAL A 11 9.58 -23.41 -9.64
N ARG A 12 8.85 -23.36 -10.76
CA ARG A 12 8.34 -22.09 -11.32
C ARG A 12 7.19 -21.52 -10.51
N GLU A 13 6.34 -22.38 -9.93
CA GLU A 13 5.25 -21.97 -9.04
C GLU A 13 5.82 -21.36 -7.77
N ALA A 14 6.81 -21.99 -7.14
CA ALA A 14 7.49 -21.44 -5.97
C ALA A 14 8.11 -20.07 -6.25
N GLU A 15 8.74 -19.89 -7.42
CA GLU A 15 9.30 -18.58 -7.82
C GLU A 15 8.20 -17.52 -8.01
N LEU A 16 7.10 -17.88 -8.66
CA LEU A 16 5.97 -16.98 -8.89
C LEU A 16 5.32 -16.54 -7.57
N VAL A 17 5.00 -17.51 -6.70
CA VAL A 17 4.40 -17.27 -5.37
C VAL A 17 5.30 -16.34 -4.55
N ARG A 18 6.62 -16.60 -4.53
CA ARG A 18 7.57 -15.74 -3.81
C ARG A 18 7.56 -14.30 -4.32
N ARG A 19 7.48 -14.08 -5.64
CA ARG A 19 7.40 -12.72 -6.21
C ARG A 19 6.08 -12.04 -5.86
N LEU A 20 4.96 -12.75 -5.97
CA LEU A 20 3.63 -12.20 -5.64
C LEU A 20 3.50 -11.87 -4.14
N PHE A 21 4.04 -12.72 -3.28
CA PHE A 21 4.15 -12.46 -1.85
C PHE A 21 4.99 -11.22 -1.56
N LYS A 22 6.14 -11.05 -2.24
CA LYS A 22 6.96 -9.84 -2.09
C LYS A 22 6.22 -8.57 -2.55
N MET A 23 5.41 -8.66 -3.59
CA MET A 23 4.54 -7.57 -4.05
C MET A 23 3.36 -7.30 -3.09
N GLY A 24 3.10 -8.18 -2.12
CA GLY A 24 2.02 -8.08 -1.15
C GLY A 24 0.64 -8.42 -1.72
N LEU A 25 0.59 -9.17 -2.82
CA LEU A 25 -0.66 -9.64 -3.45
C LEU A 25 -1.16 -10.96 -2.84
N LEU A 26 -0.28 -11.69 -2.16
CA LEU A 26 -0.60 -12.90 -1.43
C LEU A 26 -0.30 -12.70 0.05
N GLU A 27 -1.16 -13.22 0.92
CA GLU A 27 -1.00 -13.12 2.38
C GLU A 27 0.07 -14.10 2.91
N SER A 28 0.24 -15.23 2.21
CA SER A 28 1.12 -16.34 2.60
C SER A 28 2.16 -16.65 1.53
N GLU A 29 3.35 -17.08 1.96
CA GLU A 29 4.39 -17.64 1.07
C GLU A 29 3.99 -19.01 0.51
N ALA A 30 2.98 -19.68 1.08
CA ALA A 30 2.43 -20.94 0.62
C ALA A 30 1.16 -20.77 -0.23
N GLY A 31 1.05 -19.64 -0.95
CA GLY A 31 -0.12 -19.33 -1.76
C GLY A 31 -0.42 -20.42 -2.78
N THR A 32 -1.69 -20.79 -2.89
CA THR A 32 -2.14 -21.81 -3.83
C THR A 32 -2.28 -21.25 -5.25
N VAL A 33 -2.27 -22.12 -6.26
CA VAL A 33 -2.46 -21.69 -7.66
C VAL A 33 -3.84 -21.05 -7.86
N ASP A 34 -4.84 -21.49 -7.10
CA ASP A 34 -6.19 -20.94 -7.14
C ASP A 34 -6.23 -19.49 -6.62
N GLU A 35 -5.47 -19.16 -5.57
CA GLU A 35 -5.33 -17.77 -5.09
C GLU A 35 -4.74 -16.86 -6.16
N ILE A 36 -3.74 -17.33 -6.91
CA ILE A 36 -3.13 -16.56 -8.00
C ILE A 36 -4.16 -16.28 -9.11
N LEU A 37 -5.02 -17.26 -9.41
CA LEU A 37 -6.07 -17.12 -10.42
C LEU A 37 -7.23 -16.23 -9.94
N GLY A 38 -7.41 -16.12 -8.62
CA GLY A 38 -8.41 -15.26 -8.00
C GLY A 38 -8.03 -13.79 -7.90
N LEU A 39 -6.77 -13.42 -8.17
CA LEU A 39 -6.30 -12.04 -8.10
C LEU A 39 -7.07 -11.13 -9.04
N THR A 40 -7.61 -10.04 -8.50
CA THR A 40 -8.31 -9.02 -9.29
C THR A 40 -7.41 -7.82 -9.54
N VAL A 41 -7.88 -6.90 -10.39
CA VAL A 41 -7.20 -5.63 -10.61
C VAL A 41 -7.25 -4.76 -9.36
N GLU A 42 -8.27 -4.91 -8.51
CA GLU A 42 -8.38 -4.14 -7.27
C GLU A 42 -7.22 -4.42 -6.32
N ASP A 43 -6.77 -5.67 -6.22
CA ASP A 43 -5.63 -6.05 -5.38
C ASP A 43 -4.36 -5.28 -5.78
N LEU A 44 -4.11 -5.14 -7.09
CA LEU A 44 -3.00 -4.34 -7.62
C LEU A 44 -3.17 -2.85 -7.33
N LEU A 45 -4.39 -2.33 -7.38
CA LEU A 45 -4.68 -0.93 -7.05
C LEU A 45 -4.50 -0.64 -5.55
N GLN A 46 -4.77 -1.62 -4.70
CA GLN A 46 -4.58 -1.52 -3.26
C GLN A 46 -3.09 -1.44 -2.86
N ARG A 47 -2.19 -2.02 -3.65
CA ARG A 47 -0.73 -1.97 -3.42
C ARG A 47 -0.05 -0.68 -3.88
N ARG A 48 -0.79 0.28 -4.46
CA ARG A 48 -0.23 1.58 -4.86
C ARG A 48 0.10 2.43 -3.63
N LEU A 49 1.19 3.19 -3.73
CA LEU A 49 1.61 4.14 -2.70
C LEU A 49 0.48 5.09 -2.30
N GLN A 50 -0.29 5.59 -3.27
CA GLN A 50 -1.45 6.45 -3.00
C GLN A 50 -2.48 5.79 -2.06
N THR A 51 -2.85 4.54 -2.32
CA THR A 51 -3.85 3.80 -1.53
C THR A 51 -3.30 3.45 -0.15
N ILE A 52 -2.03 3.03 -0.09
CA ILE A 52 -1.37 2.67 1.18
C ILE A 52 -1.23 3.89 2.09
N VAL A 53 -0.86 5.04 1.53
CA VAL A 53 -0.73 6.31 2.28
C VAL A 53 -2.07 6.73 2.88
N TYR A 54 -3.16 6.57 2.13
CA TYR A 54 -4.52 6.81 2.62
C TYR A 54 -4.90 5.83 3.74
N ARG A 55 -4.67 4.51 3.53
CA ARG A 55 -4.96 3.47 4.55
C ARG A 55 -4.16 3.64 5.84
N LYS A 56 -2.94 4.16 5.76
CA LYS A 56 -2.10 4.49 6.92
C LYS A 56 -2.50 5.79 7.62
N GLY A 57 -3.54 6.48 7.15
CA GLY A 57 -4.02 7.71 7.76
C GLY A 57 -3.07 8.89 7.59
N PHE A 58 -2.15 8.88 6.62
CA PHE A 58 -1.30 10.07 6.35
C PHE A 58 -2.07 11.18 5.62
N ALA A 59 -3.21 10.86 5.02
CA ALA A 59 -4.05 11.76 4.26
C ALA A 59 -5.53 11.52 4.59
N ARG A 60 -6.37 12.55 4.45
CA ARG A 60 -7.81 12.47 4.68
C ARG A 60 -8.59 11.95 3.47
N SER A 61 -7.98 12.05 2.29
CA SER A 61 -8.59 11.59 1.04
C SER A 61 -7.53 11.01 0.10
N ILE A 62 -8.00 10.23 -0.88
CA ILE A 62 -7.17 9.68 -1.95
C ILE A 62 -6.52 10.81 -2.79
N HIS A 63 -7.22 11.93 -2.97
CA HIS A 63 -6.68 13.09 -3.71
C HIS A 63 -5.59 13.81 -2.93
N GLU A 64 -5.77 13.99 -1.62
CA GLU A 64 -4.75 14.57 -0.74
C GLU A 64 -3.51 13.66 -0.67
N ALA A 65 -3.69 12.34 -0.58
CA ALA A 65 -2.57 11.39 -0.61
C ALA A 65 -1.71 11.57 -1.88
N ARG A 66 -2.34 11.75 -3.05
CA ARG A 66 -1.62 12.03 -4.29
C ARG A 66 -0.85 13.35 -4.23
N GLN A 67 -1.46 14.42 -3.69
CA GLN A 67 -0.79 15.72 -3.54
C GLN A 67 0.44 15.62 -2.63
N LEU A 68 0.33 14.90 -1.50
CA LEU A 68 1.45 14.68 -0.59
C LEU A 68 2.61 13.94 -1.27
N ILE A 69 2.30 12.92 -2.07
CA ILE A 69 3.30 12.17 -2.82
C ILE A 69 3.96 13.06 -3.88
N VAL A 70 3.17 13.72 -4.74
CA VAL A 70 3.68 14.54 -5.85
C VAL A 70 4.56 15.69 -5.35
N HIS A 71 4.19 16.32 -4.23
CA HIS A 71 5.00 17.37 -3.60
C HIS A 71 6.20 16.86 -2.80
N GLY A 72 6.41 15.54 -2.71
CA GLY A 72 7.59 14.94 -2.09
C GLY A 72 7.57 14.96 -0.56
N HIS A 73 6.37 14.97 0.04
CA HIS A 73 6.19 14.88 1.49
C HIS A 73 6.26 13.45 2.03
N ILE A 74 6.35 12.45 1.15
CA ILE A 74 6.41 11.03 1.52
C ILE A 74 7.77 10.45 1.16
N ALA A 75 8.31 9.65 2.07
CA ALA A 75 9.54 8.90 1.88
C ALA A 75 9.34 7.41 2.17
N ILE A 76 10.02 6.57 1.41
CA ILE A 76 10.13 5.13 1.66
C ILE A 76 11.57 4.86 2.05
N ALA A 77 11.80 4.33 3.25
CA ALA A 77 13.16 4.06 3.76
C ALA A 77 14.09 5.29 3.67
N GLY A 78 13.56 6.49 3.94
CA GLY A 78 14.29 7.76 3.86
C GLY A 78 14.48 8.33 2.43
N ARG A 79 14.07 7.62 1.38
CA ARG A 79 14.06 8.13 0.00
C ARG A 79 12.73 8.76 -0.35
N ARG A 80 12.75 10.02 -0.79
CA ARG A 80 11.56 10.71 -1.30
C ARG A 80 11.04 10.03 -2.57
N VAL A 81 9.75 9.69 -2.58
CA VAL A 81 9.07 9.10 -3.75
C VAL A 81 7.98 10.05 -4.20
N THR A 82 8.04 10.47 -5.46
CA THR A 82 7.08 11.41 -6.07
C THR A 82 6.08 10.73 -7.00
N ALA A 83 6.20 9.41 -7.20
CA ALA A 83 5.33 8.63 -8.07
C ALA A 83 4.17 8.01 -7.27
N PRO A 84 2.91 8.47 -7.43
CA PRO A 84 1.77 7.91 -6.71
C PRO A 84 1.41 6.49 -7.13
N GLY A 85 1.77 6.10 -8.36
CA GLY A 85 1.58 4.75 -8.90
C GLY A 85 2.67 3.75 -8.52
N TYR A 86 3.60 4.12 -7.63
CA TYR A 86 4.63 3.19 -7.14
C TYR A 86 3.96 2.00 -6.44
N LEU A 87 4.30 0.78 -6.86
CA LEU A 87 3.83 -0.44 -6.22
C LEU A 87 4.76 -0.74 -5.04
N VAL A 88 4.22 -0.65 -3.83
CA VAL A 88 4.99 -0.82 -2.61
C VAL A 88 5.07 -2.31 -2.29
N SER A 89 6.29 -2.83 -2.12
CA SER A 89 6.48 -4.19 -1.64
C SER A 89 6.10 -4.35 -0.16
N ARG A 90 5.85 -5.57 0.29
CA ARG A 90 5.46 -5.83 1.69
C ARG A 90 6.50 -5.34 2.70
N GLU A 91 7.77 -5.45 2.35
CA GLU A 91 8.91 -5.01 3.18
C GLU A 91 9.00 -3.48 3.27
N GLU A 92 8.72 -2.78 2.17
CA GLU A 92 8.76 -1.32 2.11
C GLU A 92 7.57 -0.66 2.80
N GLU A 93 6.44 -1.38 2.90
CA GLU A 93 5.22 -0.86 3.48
C GLU A 93 5.43 -0.35 4.91
N SER A 94 6.19 -1.06 5.75
CA SER A 94 6.51 -0.62 7.11
C SER A 94 7.45 0.60 7.17
N LEU A 95 8.22 0.83 6.10
CA LEU A 95 9.23 1.89 5.99
C LEU A 95 8.69 3.19 5.38
N ILE A 96 7.39 3.26 5.09
CA ILE A 96 6.73 4.49 4.63
C ILE A 96 6.61 5.45 5.82
N ASP A 97 7.21 6.61 5.66
CA ASP A 97 7.16 7.71 6.63
C ASP A 97 7.11 9.07 5.91
N ILE A 98 6.89 10.13 6.67
CA ILE A 98 6.93 11.50 6.18
C ILE A 98 8.37 11.89 5.87
N ALA A 99 8.58 12.55 4.74
CA ALA A 99 9.90 12.99 4.33
C ALA A 99 10.52 13.97 5.37
N PRO A 100 11.81 13.81 5.70
CA PRO A 100 12.49 14.67 6.66
C PRO A 100 12.51 16.13 6.16
N GLY A 101 12.05 17.06 6.99
CA GLY A 101 11.95 18.49 6.69
C GLY A 101 10.63 18.94 6.03
N SER A 102 9.60 18.08 6.00
CA SER A 102 8.27 18.49 5.56
C SER A 102 7.61 19.42 6.59
N PRO A 103 7.14 20.64 6.21
CA PRO A 103 6.41 21.52 7.12
C PRO A 103 5.05 20.94 7.54
N LEU A 104 4.54 19.97 6.78
CA LEU A 104 3.30 19.25 7.08
C LEU A 104 3.50 18.08 8.05
N ALA A 105 4.74 17.77 8.45
CA ALA A 105 5.02 16.61 9.28
C ALA A 105 4.27 16.65 10.62
N GLU A 106 4.28 17.80 11.30
CA GLU A 106 3.60 17.94 12.60
C GLU A 106 2.08 17.82 12.45
N ARG A 107 1.49 18.47 11.43
CA ARG A 107 0.04 18.37 11.15
C ARG A 107 -0.41 16.94 10.86
N ILE A 108 0.38 16.19 10.10
CA ILE A 108 0.05 14.80 9.76
C ILE A 108 0.21 13.89 10.98
N LYS A 109 1.23 14.10 11.83
CA LYS A 109 1.39 13.37 13.10
C LYS A 109 0.23 13.65 14.06
N GLU A 110 -0.19 14.91 14.19
CA GLU A 110 -1.35 15.30 14.98
C GLU A 110 -2.62 14.57 14.50
N TRP A 111 -2.81 14.51 13.19
CA TRP A 111 -3.91 13.79 12.57
C TRP A 111 -3.84 12.27 12.83
N GLN A 112 -2.67 11.66 12.69
CA GLN A 112 -2.47 10.25 13.03
C GLN A 112 -2.73 9.97 14.52
N ALA A 113 -2.34 10.89 15.40
CA ALA A 113 -2.62 10.79 16.83
C ALA A 113 -4.11 10.92 17.15
N GLN A 114 -4.87 11.73 16.41
CA GLN A 114 -6.33 11.82 16.52
C GLN A 114 -6.98 10.50 16.09
N LEU A 115 -6.60 9.96 14.92
CA LEU A 115 -7.10 8.67 14.45
C LEU A 115 -6.79 7.53 15.42
N ALA A 116 -5.58 7.48 15.98
CA ALA A 116 -5.19 6.48 16.96
C ALA A 116 -5.96 6.59 18.29
N GLN A 117 -6.49 7.77 18.63
CA GLN A 117 -7.39 7.96 19.78
C GLN A 117 -8.83 7.52 19.46
N GLU A 118 -9.25 7.66 18.21
CA GLU A 118 -10.57 7.26 17.72
C GLU A 118 -10.69 5.74 17.51
N GLU A 119 -9.59 5.02 17.20
CA GLU A 119 -9.56 3.55 17.03
C GLU A 119 -9.92 2.74 18.30
N GLY A 120 -10.19 3.39 19.44
CA GLY A 120 -10.89 2.78 20.58
C GLY A 120 -12.40 2.60 20.39
N GLY A 121 -12.96 3.12 19.30
CA GLY A 121 -14.34 2.93 18.85
C GLY A 121 -14.34 2.54 17.38
N GLU A 122 -14.83 1.33 17.10
CA GLU A 122 -15.06 0.79 15.77
C GLU A 122 -15.84 1.80 14.90
N GLU A 123 -15.21 2.31 13.85
CA GLU A 123 -15.77 2.63 12.52
C GLU A 123 -14.73 3.45 11.73
N VAL A 124 -14.19 2.87 10.65
CA VAL A 124 -13.36 3.63 9.69
C VAL A 124 -14.28 4.67 9.03
N PRO A 125 -14.05 5.98 9.19
CA PRO A 125 -14.97 6.99 8.68
C PRO A 125 -15.00 6.93 7.16
N GLU A 126 -16.21 6.68 6.63
CA GLU A 126 -16.53 6.77 5.21
C GLU A 126 -16.12 8.16 4.69
N ALA A 127 -15.30 8.17 3.65
CA ALA A 127 -14.73 9.38 3.08
C ALA A 127 -15.84 10.34 2.62
N GLN A 128 -16.15 11.35 3.43
CA GLN A 128 -16.86 12.53 2.94
C GLN A 128 -15.93 13.26 1.98
N ASN A 129 -16.06 12.96 0.69
CA ASN A 129 -15.56 13.85 -0.36
C ASN A 129 -16.24 15.21 -0.15
N PRO A 130 -15.49 16.31 0.08
CA PRO A 130 -16.11 17.62 0.03
C PRO A 130 -16.63 17.85 -1.40
N PRO A 131 -17.88 18.34 -1.56
CA PRO A 131 -18.43 18.62 -2.88
C PRO A 131 -17.66 19.77 -3.52
N GLY A 132 -17.01 19.49 -4.65
CA GLY A 132 -16.56 20.47 -5.64
C GLY A 132 -15.28 21.25 -5.29
N ALA A 133 -14.19 20.93 -5.99
CA ALA A 133 -13.14 21.87 -6.38
C ALA A 133 -12.53 21.42 -7.71
#